data_AF-A0A8H4WTP1-F1
#
_entry.id   AF-A0A8H4WTP1-F1
#
_cell.length_a   1.000
_cell.length_b   1.000
_cell.length_c   1.000
_cell.angle_alpha   90.00
_cell.angle_beta   90.00
_cell.angle_gamma   90.00
#
_symmetry.space_group_name_H-M   'P 1'
#
loop_
_entity.id
_entity.type
_entity.pdbx_description
1 polymer ?
#
loop_
_entity_poly.entity_id
_entity_poly.type
_entity_poly.pdbx_seq_one_letter_code
_entity_poly.pdbx_strand_id
1 'polypeptide(L)'
;MSQTIAFVTGATGHQGGATARELLNAGVKVHALVRNPSSKSAIELQRLGAQLFVGDFDDLSSLETAIRGATAVFLNVSPVFSDTQQEVVHAKNIIDTAVISGTVTSVVYSSVTMTGKHEGFPNWGPEHPMAWYWLNKDKIESMVRGSGIKYWTILRPAFLMNNYHLPMASFMFPDLVQKRIFLTAYKPDSVMTVIDPTDVGKFAAAAITEPLSFNTHEIDLGVESLTPAQIVQELRRVSGEDIGLQFYSEQEAKDLALRNPVINAQFWTNEVGYQVDFKELEKYPIRLTKFSNYLKRHRSEVLQTFTHPRNPSLDITVTPVYENSIIKSFDLRLVIGNPNLIAGQTLVEIADPEELHPIRPYPANAGQASDSKGDVVVTYSATHFNNDSEPIVALLDLRRDQDGINGAGMCLFILPPDDKTYSISLAWDLSQAPDGTRAIWTHGEGPGAVKKLGSTKVLSESHFAVGPSLHSYPPTASASGGFGFYWFGEPNFEVLRLARWAQTLFQYMKSFFHDSESAYSIFLRASASSRGIGGAALLRSFMLNYELGNGNTWKSF
;
A
#
# COMPACT_ATOMS: atom_id res chain seq x y z
N MET A 1 41.54 20.95 -19.44
CA MET A 1 40.77 19.71 -19.21
C MET A 1 39.41 19.90 -19.84
N SER A 2 38.87 18.91 -20.55
CA SER A 2 37.50 18.96 -21.04
C SER A 2 36.55 19.12 -19.85
N GLN A 3 35.54 19.98 -19.98
CA GLN A 3 34.54 20.22 -18.94
C GLN A 3 33.78 18.93 -18.60
N THR A 4 33.65 18.58 -17.32
CA THR A 4 32.84 17.44 -16.88
C THR A 4 31.36 17.72 -17.12
N ILE A 5 30.67 16.77 -17.75
CA ILE A 5 29.21 16.77 -17.92
C ILE A 5 28.68 15.48 -17.30
N ALA A 6 27.84 15.59 -16.28
CA ALA A 6 27.30 14.46 -15.55
C ALA A 6 25.85 14.19 -15.94
N PHE A 7 25.57 12.99 -16.44
CA PHE A 7 24.23 12.47 -16.60
C PHE A 7 23.75 11.88 -15.27
N VAL A 8 22.65 12.42 -14.74
CA VAL A 8 22.11 12.05 -13.42
C VAL A 8 20.75 11.39 -13.58
N THR A 9 20.67 10.13 -13.18
CA THR A 9 19.42 9.37 -13.13
C THR A 9 18.69 9.62 -11.81
N GLY A 10 17.36 9.53 -11.83
CA GLY A 10 16.54 9.82 -10.64
C GLY A 10 16.74 11.23 -10.11
N ALA A 11 17.02 12.21 -10.99
CA ALA A 11 17.43 13.57 -10.62
C ALA A 11 16.37 14.31 -9.78
N THR A 12 15.08 13.96 -9.89
CA THR A 12 14.03 14.56 -9.06
C THR A 12 13.81 13.87 -7.71
N GLY A 13 14.52 12.75 -7.46
CA GLY A 13 14.44 11.99 -6.21
C GLY A 13 15.44 12.46 -5.14
N HIS A 14 15.42 11.80 -3.98
CA HIS A 14 16.24 12.18 -2.83
C HIS A 14 17.74 12.07 -3.08
N GLN A 15 18.20 10.94 -3.64
CA GLN A 15 19.62 10.70 -3.92
C GLN A 15 20.07 11.44 -5.19
N GLY A 16 19.44 11.16 -6.33
CA GLY A 16 19.82 11.78 -7.61
C GLY A 16 19.70 13.31 -7.60
N GLY A 17 18.68 13.87 -6.95
CA GLY A 17 18.57 15.31 -6.78
C GLY A 17 19.68 15.88 -5.91
N ALA A 18 20.09 15.18 -4.85
CA ALA A 18 21.20 15.64 -4.01
C ALA A 18 22.49 15.64 -4.81
N THR A 19 22.77 14.55 -5.54
CA THR A 19 23.92 14.46 -6.45
C THR A 19 23.91 15.61 -7.47
N ALA A 20 22.76 15.88 -8.12
CA ALA A 20 22.65 16.97 -9.09
C ALA A 20 22.97 18.33 -8.47
N ARG A 21 22.45 18.63 -7.28
CA ARG A 21 22.73 19.90 -6.57
C ARG A 21 24.19 20.04 -6.19
N GLU A 22 24.80 18.99 -5.64
CA GLU A 22 26.23 19.01 -5.27
C GLU A 22 27.14 19.15 -6.50
N LEU A 23 26.81 18.49 -7.62
CA LEU A 23 27.53 18.65 -8.88
C LEU A 23 27.43 20.06 -9.45
N LEU A 24 26.24 20.65 -9.46
CA LEU A 24 26.04 22.04 -9.90
C LEU A 24 26.82 23.03 -9.01
N ASN A 25 26.82 22.83 -7.69
CA ASN A 25 27.61 23.62 -6.76
C ASN A 25 29.11 23.50 -7.01
N ALA A 26 29.58 22.32 -7.44
CA ALA A 26 30.97 22.08 -7.85
C ALA A 26 31.30 22.59 -9.28
N GLY A 27 30.35 23.24 -9.96
CA GLY A 27 30.54 23.79 -11.32
C GLY A 27 30.49 22.74 -12.44
N VAL A 28 30.03 21.53 -12.16
CA VAL A 28 29.80 20.47 -13.16
C VAL A 28 28.51 20.74 -13.91
N LYS A 29 28.52 20.56 -15.24
CA LYS A 29 27.27 20.61 -16.03
C LYS A 29 26.45 19.36 -15.77
N VAL A 30 25.17 19.50 -15.47
CA VAL A 30 24.28 18.37 -15.18
C VAL A 30 23.26 18.18 -16.28
N HIS A 31 23.21 16.97 -16.84
CA HIS A 31 22.11 16.46 -17.64
C HIS A 31 21.18 15.66 -16.72
N ALA A 32 20.01 16.20 -16.42
CA ALA A 32 19.04 15.59 -15.51
C ALA A 32 17.93 14.90 -16.31
N LEU A 33 17.83 13.56 -16.21
CA LEU A 33 16.70 12.82 -16.78
C LEU A 33 15.47 12.99 -15.89
N VAL A 34 14.37 13.47 -16.47
CA VAL A 34 13.11 13.71 -15.76
C VAL A 34 11.93 13.18 -16.55
N ARG A 35 10.95 12.55 -15.88
CA ARG A 35 9.70 12.15 -16.55
C ARG A 35 8.73 13.32 -16.70
N ASN A 36 8.65 14.18 -15.67
CA ASN A 36 7.82 15.37 -15.65
C ASN A 36 8.67 16.62 -15.45
N PRO A 37 8.95 17.40 -16.52
CA PRO A 37 9.78 18.61 -16.44
C PRO A 37 9.10 19.74 -15.65
N SER A 38 7.78 19.68 -15.47
CA SER A 38 7.00 20.68 -14.71
C SER A 38 6.89 20.37 -13.22
N SER A 39 7.51 19.28 -12.74
CA SER A 39 7.56 18.98 -11.30
C SER A 39 8.39 20.02 -10.55
N LYS A 40 8.05 20.28 -9.27
CA LYS A 40 8.76 21.28 -8.44
C LYS A 40 10.27 21.05 -8.43
N SER A 41 10.71 19.81 -8.22
CA SER A 41 12.14 19.43 -8.21
C SER A 41 12.82 19.64 -9.56
N ALA A 42 12.15 19.37 -10.67
CA ALA A 42 12.72 19.57 -12.00
C ALA A 42 12.92 21.06 -12.31
N ILE A 43 11.92 21.90 -11.99
CA ILE A 43 12.00 23.36 -12.14
C ILE A 43 13.12 23.93 -11.27
N GLU A 44 13.27 23.45 -10.02
CA GLU A 44 14.35 23.88 -9.14
C GLU A 44 15.73 23.54 -9.73
N LEU A 45 15.94 22.31 -10.19
CA LEU A 45 17.19 21.90 -10.83
C LEU A 45 17.50 22.72 -12.07
N GLN A 46 16.50 23.00 -12.92
CA GLN A 46 16.66 23.85 -14.09
C GLN A 46 17.10 25.27 -13.69
N ARG A 47 16.50 25.83 -12.63
CA ARG A 47 16.88 27.15 -12.10
C ARG A 47 18.32 27.17 -11.57
N LEU A 48 18.79 26.05 -11.02
CA LEU A 48 20.18 25.88 -10.57
C LEU A 48 21.16 25.62 -11.72
N GLY A 49 20.69 25.50 -12.96
CA GLY A 49 21.52 25.36 -14.16
C GLY A 49 21.60 23.94 -14.72
N ALA A 50 20.81 22.99 -14.23
CA ALA A 50 20.71 21.68 -14.87
C ALA A 50 20.00 21.77 -16.22
N GLN A 51 20.51 21.03 -17.21
CA GLN A 51 19.80 20.78 -18.45
C GLN A 51 18.84 19.61 -18.25
N LEU A 52 17.54 19.87 -18.39
CA LEU A 52 16.52 18.84 -18.28
C LEU A 52 16.37 18.07 -19.58
N PHE A 53 16.31 16.74 -19.48
CA PHE A 53 15.97 15.85 -20.57
C PHE A 53 14.73 15.05 -20.19
N VAL A 54 13.68 15.15 -21.00
CA VAL A 54 12.46 14.38 -20.78
C VAL A 54 12.69 12.96 -21.26
N GLY A 55 12.45 11.97 -20.39
CA GLY A 55 12.64 10.58 -20.75
C GLY A 55 12.33 9.59 -19.64
N ASP A 56 12.45 8.32 -19.98
CA ASP A 56 12.20 7.17 -19.12
C ASP A 56 13.33 6.14 -19.31
N PHE A 57 13.59 5.30 -18.30
CA PHE A 57 14.62 4.27 -18.37
C PHE A 57 14.27 3.13 -19.34
N ASP A 58 13.00 2.99 -19.71
CA ASP A 58 12.53 2.07 -20.75
C ASP A 58 12.63 2.65 -22.17
N ASP A 59 12.84 3.97 -22.31
CA ASP A 59 13.00 4.64 -23.61
C ASP A 59 14.49 4.89 -23.91
N LEU A 60 15.09 3.95 -24.65
CA LEU A 60 16.49 4.01 -25.06
C LEU A 60 16.84 5.28 -25.84
N SER A 61 15.94 5.80 -26.67
CA SER A 61 16.19 7.01 -27.45
C SER A 61 16.30 8.25 -26.55
N SER A 62 15.47 8.29 -25.50
CA SER A 62 15.54 9.34 -24.49
C SER A 62 16.85 9.27 -23.69
N LEU A 63 17.32 8.06 -23.34
CA LEU A 63 18.59 7.84 -22.66
C LEU A 63 19.78 8.27 -23.54
N GLU A 64 19.79 7.89 -24.81
CA GLU A 64 20.81 8.28 -25.79
C GLU A 64 20.89 9.80 -25.94
N THR A 65 19.73 10.45 -26.00
CA THR A 65 19.65 11.92 -26.11
C THR A 65 20.22 12.59 -24.87
N ALA A 66 19.89 12.09 -23.67
CA ALA A 66 20.33 12.68 -22.41
C ALA A 66 21.81 12.40 -22.08
N ILE A 67 22.34 11.24 -22.49
CA ILE A 67 23.74 10.86 -22.27
C ILE A 67 24.69 11.52 -23.27
N ARG A 68 24.19 12.00 -24.42
CA ARG A 68 25.03 12.60 -25.47
C ARG A 68 25.95 13.70 -24.93
N GLY A 69 27.26 13.45 -25.03
CA GLY A 69 28.31 14.39 -24.57
C GLY A 69 28.58 14.35 -23.06
N ALA A 70 27.86 13.53 -22.29
CA ALA A 70 28.17 13.29 -20.89
C ALA A 70 29.50 12.54 -20.75
N THR A 71 30.29 12.94 -19.76
CA THR A 71 31.57 12.32 -19.40
C THR A 71 31.47 11.48 -18.13
N ALA A 72 30.41 11.64 -17.36
CA ALA A 72 30.15 10.90 -16.13
C ALA A 72 28.67 10.51 -16.01
N VAL A 73 28.39 9.41 -15.31
CA VAL A 73 27.03 8.94 -15.01
C VAL A 73 26.86 8.74 -13.50
N PHE A 74 25.81 9.29 -12.92
CA PHE A 74 25.27 8.85 -11.64
C PHE A 74 24.10 7.90 -11.88
N LEU A 75 24.32 6.62 -11.59
CA LEU A 75 23.36 5.53 -11.74
C LEU A 75 22.62 5.29 -10.41
N ASN A 76 21.32 5.50 -10.41
CA ASN A 76 20.43 5.29 -9.28
C ASN A 76 19.06 4.85 -9.81
N VAL A 77 18.88 3.53 -9.88
CA VAL A 77 17.63 2.87 -10.27
C VAL A 77 16.87 2.39 -9.04
N SER A 78 15.55 2.27 -9.15
CA SER A 78 14.68 1.84 -8.05
C SER A 78 14.14 0.43 -8.30
N PRO A 79 14.00 -0.40 -7.26
CA PRO A 79 13.31 -1.68 -7.38
C PRO A 79 11.84 -1.46 -7.75
N VAL A 80 11.30 -2.31 -8.62
CA VAL A 80 9.89 -2.32 -9.03
C VAL A 80 9.24 -3.57 -8.44
N PHE A 81 8.35 -3.40 -7.47
CA PHE A 81 7.76 -4.54 -6.75
C PHE A 81 6.84 -5.41 -7.62
N SER A 82 6.22 -4.82 -8.65
CA SER A 82 5.36 -5.54 -9.60
C SER A 82 6.13 -6.30 -10.67
N ASP A 83 7.39 -5.94 -10.92
CA ASP A 83 8.31 -6.63 -11.84
C ASP A 83 9.72 -6.54 -11.27
N THR A 84 10.12 -7.60 -10.57
CA THR A 84 11.41 -7.63 -9.87
C THR A 84 12.60 -7.57 -10.81
N GLN A 85 12.47 -7.86 -12.11
CA GLN A 85 13.61 -7.80 -13.05
C GLN A 85 13.82 -6.41 -13.65
N GLN A 86 12.81 -5.54 -13.58
CA GLN A 86 12.82 -4.24 -14.23
C GLN A 86 13.99 -3.34 -13.78
N GLU A 87 14.38 -3.41 -12.50
CA GLU A 87 15.52 -2.64 -11.96
C GLU A 87 16.83 -2.97 -12.69
N VAL A 88 17.07 -4.26 -12.95
CA VAL A 88 18.27 -4.73 -13.64
C VAL A 88 18.23 -4.32 -15.11
N VAL A 89 17.06 -4.36 -15.74
CA VAL A 89 16.86 -3.90 -17.13
C VAL A 89 17.16 -2.41 -17.25
N HIS A 90 16.60 -1.60 -16.35
CA HIS A 90 16.87 -0.15 -16.32
C HIS A 90 18.36 0.15 -16.15
N ALA A 91 19.03 -0.51 -15.20
CA ALA A 91 20.46 -0.34 -15.00
C ALA A 91 21.26 -0.73 -16.25
N LYS A 92 20.91 -1.85 -16.87
CA LYS A 92 21.55 -2.32 -18.10
C LYS A 92 21.40 -1.30 -19.23
N ASN A 93 20.18 -0.81 -19.48
CA ASN A 93 19.91 0.19 -20.50
C ASN A 93 20.80 1.42 -20.33
N ILE A 94 20.88 1.96 -19.11
CA ILE A 94 21.69 3.15 -18.81
C ILE A 94 23.19 2.88 -18.99
N ILE A 95 23.69 1.74 -18.48
CA ILE A 95 25.11 1.37 -18.59
C ILE A 95 25.50 1.14 -20.05
N ASP A 96 24.72 0.39 -20.81
CA ASP A 96 24.98 0.12 -22.22
C ASP A 96 24.98 1.42 -23.02
N THR A 97 23.99 2.30 -22.84
CA THR A 97 23.96 3.60 -23.52
C THR A 97 25.17 4.46 -23.15
N ALA A 98 25.60 4.44 -21.89
CA ALA A 98 26.80 5.14 -21.45
C ALA A 98 28.06 4.61 -22.14
N VAL A 99 28.21 3.28 -22.25
CA VAL A 99 29.34 2.64 -22.95
C VAL A 99 29.31 2.96 -24.45
N ILE A 100 28.15 2.80 -25.11
CA ILE A 100 27.96 3.07 -26.55
C ILE A 100 28.26 4.53 -26.89
N SER A 101 27.98 5.47 -25.98
CA SER A 101 28.29 6.90 -26.20
C SER A 101 29.76 7.17 -26.49
N GLY A 102 30.67 6.32 -25.98
CA GLY A 102 32.13 6.48 -26.08
C GLY A 102 32.70 7.68 -25.31
N THR A 103 31.86 8.56 -24.78
CA THR A 103 32.26 9.79 -24.07
C THR A 103 32.29 9.65 -22.56
N VAL A 104 31.53 8.70 -22.00
CA VAL A 104 31.48 8.46 -20.55
C VAL A 104 32.75 7.76 -20.10
N THR A 105 33.45 8.38 -19.15
CA THR A 105 34.69 7.85 -18.56
C THR A 105 34.57 7.53 -17.08
N SER A 106 33.49 8.00 -16.42
CA SER A 106 33.24 7.76 -15.00
C SER A 106 31.81 7.30 -14.75
N VAL A 107 31.61 6.31 -13.90
CA VAL A 107 30.29 5.88 -13.42
C VAL A 107 30.26 5.75 -11.90
N VAL A 108 29.25 6.33 -11.27
CA VAL A 108 29.01 6.18 -9.84
C VAL A 108 27.64 5.55 -9.65
N TYR A 109 27.60 4.38 -9.02
CA TYR A 109 26.36 3.63 -8.79
C TYR A 109 25.94 3.67 -7.32
N SER A 110 24.67 4.01 -7.06
CA SER A 110 24.04 3.88 -5.75
C SER A 110 23.40 2.48 -5.59
N SER A 111 24.13 1.59 -4.94
CA SER A 111 23.71 0.25 -4.53
C SER A 111 23.04 0.30 -3.13
N VAL A 112 23.37 -0.66 -2.25
CA VAL A 112 22.94 -0.73 -0.84
C VAL A 112 23.98 -1.50 -0.01
N THR A 113 24.15 -1.14 1.26
CA THR A 113 25.02 -1.87 2.22
C THR A 113 24.65 -3.35 2.30
N MET A 114 25.63 -4.23 2.50
CA MET A 114 25.51 -5.70 2.52
C MET A 114 25.32 -6.38 1.15
N THR A 115 25.30 -5.64 0.04
CA THR A 115 25.28 -6.24 -1.30
C THR A 115 26.50 -7.15 -1.52
N GLY A 116 26.28 -8.31 -2.15
CA GLY A 116 27.32 -9.32 -2.37
C GLY A 116 27.71 -10.14 -1.13
N LYS A 117 27.01 -9.97 0.01
CA LYS A 117 27.24 -10.74 1.25
C LYS A 117 26.13 -11.75 1.57
N HIS A 118 25.20 -11.94 0.63
CA HIS A 118 23.95 -12.63 0.88
C HIS A 118 24.09 -14.12 1.19
N GLU A 119 25.14 -14.79 0.71
CA GLU A 119 25.41 -16.19 1.06
C GLU A 119 25.63 -16.41 2.56
N GLY A 120 26.02 -15.36 3.30
CA GLY A 120 26.17 -15.39 4.75
C GLY A 120 24.88 -15.08 5.52
N PHE A 121 23.77 -14.77 4.85
CA PHE A 121 22.52 -14.44 5.52
C PHE A 121 21.87 -15.72 6.10
N PRO A 122 21.23 -15.64 7.28
CA PRO A 122 20.49 -16.76 7.84
C PRO A 122 19.42 -17.27 6.86
N ASN A 123 19.31 -18.59 6.73
CA ASN A 123 18.33 -19.25 5.85
C ASN A 123 18.39 -18.79 4.38
N TRP A 124 19.56 -18.36 3.92
CA TRP A 124 19.73 -17.96 2.53
C TRP A 124 19.52 -19.12 1.55
N GLY A 125 18.83 -18.83 0.45
CA GLY A 125 18.56 -19.75 -0.64
C GLY A 125 17.68 -19.06 -1.69
N PRO A 126 17.36 -19.74 -2.81
CA PRO A 126 16.51 -19.18 -3.87
C PRO A 126 15.15 -18.70 -3.37
N GLU A 127 14.62 -19.35 -2.31
CA GLU A 127 13.32 -19.05 -1.70
C GLU A 127 13.39 -17.98 -0.59
N HIS A 128 14.56 -17.40 -0.32
CA HIS A 128 14.68 -16.35 0.68
C HIS A 128 13.80 -15.15 0.26
N PRO A 129 12.94 -14.57 1.15
CA PRO A 129 11.95 -13.56 0.75
C PRO A 129 12.51 -12.31 0.07
N MET A 130 13.78 -12.00 0.34
CA MET A 130 14.52 -10.88 -0.24
C MET A 130 15.58 -11.32 -1.28
N ALA A 131 15.56 -12.58 -1.75
CA ALA A 131 16.57 -13.10 -2.67
C ALA A 131 16.68 -12.24 -3.93
N TRP A 132 15.54 -11.95 -4.56
CA TRP A 132 15.46 -11.10 -5.76
C TRP A 132 16.13 -9.74 -5.55
N TYR A 133 15.90 -9.09 -4.40
CA TYR A 133 16.42 -7.76 -4.10
C TYR A 133 17.95 -7.77 -4.02
N TRP A 134 18.52 -8.69 -3.25
CA TRP A 134 19.97 -8.78 -3.06
C TRP A 134 20.70 -9.25 -4.33
N LEU A 135 20.13 -10.21 -5.05
CA LEU A 135 20.69 -10.71 -6.31
C LEU A 135 20.67 -9.62 -7.40
N ASN A 136 19.61 -8.82 -7.47
CA ASN A 136 19.56 -7.71 -8.42
C ASN A 136 20.62 -6.65 -8.14
N LYS A 137 20.75 -6.22 -6.87
CA LYS A 137 21.77 -5.24 -6.48
C LYS A 137 23.17 -5.73 -6.82
N ASP A 138 23.48 -6.99 -6.50
CA ASP A 138 24.77 -7.61 -6.79
C ASP A 138 25.04 -7.77 -8.31
N LYS A 139 24.00 -8.12 -9.08
CA LYS A 139 24.06 -8.18 -10.54
C LYS A 139 24.37 -6.81 -11.15
N ILE A 140 23.77 -5.73 -10.65
CA ILE A 140 24.03 -4.37 -11.14
C ILE A 140 25.45 -3.92 -10.74
N GLU A 141 25.91 -4.23 -9.53
CA GLU A 141 27.30 -3.96 -9.15
C GLU A 141 28.29 -4.68 -10.09
N SER A 142 27.99 -5.93 -10.45
CA SER A 142 28.78 -6.69 -11.43
C SER A 142 28.78 -6.05 -12.82
N MET A 143 27.64 -5.51 -13.27
CA MET A 143 27.57 -4.75 -14.52
C MET A 143 28.43 -3.49 -14.49
N VAL A 144 28.44 -2.77 -13.37
CA VAL A 144 29.28 -1.56 -13.21
C VAL A 144 30.76 -1.92 -13.25
N ARG A 145 31.19 -2.92 -12.48
CA ARG A 145 32.59 -3.43 -12.48
C ARG A 145 33.03 -3.90 -13.87
N GLY A 146 32.14 -4.58 -14.58
CA GLY A 146 32.39 -5.16 -15.90
C GLY A 146 32.12 -4.23 -17.09
N SER A 147 31.71 -2.98 -16.86
CA SER A 147 31.28 -2.05 -17.93
C SER A 147 32.38 -1.63 -18.88
N GLY A 148 33.65 -1.73 -18.47
CA GLY A 148 34.79 -1.18 -19.22
C GLY A 148 34.92 0.35 -19.14
N ILE A 149 34.05 1.04 -18.39
CA ILE A 149 34.17 2.47 -18.11
C ILE A 149 35.40 2.69 -17.21
N LYS A 150 36.24 3.66 -17.59
CA LYS A 150 37.59 3.85 -17.04
C LYS A 150 37.61 4.02 -15.51
N TYR A 151 36.66 4.78 -14.97
CA TYR A 151 36.53 5.01 -13.55
C TYR A 151 35.15 4.54 -13.08
N TRP A 152 35.11 3.72 -12.04
CA TRP A 152 33.84 3.33 -11.42
C TRP A 152 33.91 3.39 -9.90
N THR A 153 32.82 3.79 -9.26
CA THR A 153 32.65 3.82 -7.81
C THR A 153 31.27 3.28 -7.46
N ILE A 154 31.19 2.44 -6.43
CA ILE A 154 29.93 1.93 -5.92
C ILE A 154 29.70 2.51 -4.53
N LEU A 155 28.60 3.23 -4.36
CA LEU A 155 28.14 3.73 -3.08
C LEU A 155 27.05 2.80 -2.56
N ARG A 156 27.18 2.33 -1.33
CA ARG A 156 26.28 1.37 -0.68
C ARG A 156 25.62 2.04 0.53
N PRO A 157 24.59 2.87 0.33
CA PRO A 157 23.87 3.50 1.44
C PRO A 157 23.14 2.48 2.32
N ALA A 158 23.12 2.77 3.62
CA ALA A 158 22.25 2.14 4.60
C ALA A 158 20.83 2.75 4.53
N PHE A 159 20.03 2.67 5.60
CA PHE A 159 18.65 3.12 5.59
C PHE A 159 18.55 4.64 5.41
N LEU A 160 17.88 5.09 4.35
CA LEU A 160 17.76 6.52 4.06
C LEU A 160 16.84 7.22 5.08
N MET A 161 17.31 8.32 5.67
CA MET A 161 16.59 9.03 6.73
C MET A 161 15.25 9.63 6.28
N ASN A 162 15.09 9.92 4.98
CA ASN A 162 13.83 10.43 4.42
C ASN A 162 12.68 9.41 4.50
N ASN A 163 12.96 8.13 4.82
CA ASN A 163 11.94 7.10 5.00
C ASN A 163 11.07 7.33 6.25
N TYR A 164 11.49 8.19 7.17
CA TYR A 164 10.77 8.48 8.42
C TYR A 164 9.83 9.68 8.35
N HIS A 165 9.68 10.34 7.20
CA HIS A 165 8.70 11.40 6.99
C HIS A 165 8.04 11.31 5.60
N LEU A 166 6.97 12.08 5.40
CA LEU A 166 6.27 12.14 4.12
C LEU A 166 7.19 12.58 2.97
N PRO A 167 6.96 12.06 1.75
CA PRO A 167 5.91 11.10 1.40
C PRO A 167 6.25 9.64 1.73
N MET A 168 7.54 9.32 1.94
CA MET A 168 8.00 7.92 2.04
C MET A 168 7.46 7.18 3.27
N ALA A 169 7.25 7.89 4.38
CA ALA A 169 6.68 7.30 5.59
C ALA A 169 5.32 6.63 5.37
N SER A 170 4.49 7.10 4.43
CA SER A 170 3.19 6.48 4.15
C SER A 170 3.31 5.04 3.63
N PHE A 171 4.41 4.74 2.92
CA PHE A 171 4.70 3.40 2.43
C PHE A 171 5.50 2.59 3.45
N MET A 172 6.52 3.20 4.05
CA MET A 172 7.45 2.51 4.94
C MET A 172 6.83 2.20 6.31
N PHE A 173 6.05 3.15 6.85
CA PHE A 173 5.48 3.11 8.20
C PHE A 173 4.09 3.77 8.20
N PRO A 174 3.06 3.17 7.56
CA PRO A 174 1.75 3.79 7.36
C PRO A 174 1.10 4.26 8.67
N ASP A 175 1.20 3.48 9.76
CA ASP A 175 0.64 3.84 11.06
C ASP A 175 1.38 5.02 11.73
N LEU A 176 2.62 5.31 11.32
CA LEU A 176 3.33 6.52 11.78
C LEU A 176 2.63 7.77 11.26
N VAL A 177 2.14 7.73 10.01
CA VAL A 177 1.41 8.83 9.38
C VAL A 177 -0.04 8.87 9.85
N GLN A 178 -0.72 7.71 9.87
CA GLN A 178 -2.16 7.64 10.12
C GLN A 178 -2.52 7.73 11.61
N LYS A 179 -1.70 7.13 12.48
CA LYS A 179 -2.02 6.98 13.91
C LYS A 179 -1.01 7.67 14.82
N ARG A 180 0.08 8.19 14.25
CA ARG A 180 1.26 8.65 15.01
C ARG A 180 1.82 7.52 15.87
N ILE A 181 1.80 6.30 15.35
CA ILE A 181 2.38 5.13 16.02
C ILE A 181 3.44 4.57 15.09
N PHE A 182 4.69 4.55 15.55
CA PHE A 182 5.74 3.78 14.89
C PHE A 182 5.50 2.29 15.17
N LEU A 183 4.59 1.68 14.42
CA LEU A 183 4.28 0.25 14.47
C LEU A 183 5.19 -0.50 13.51
N THR A 184 5.96 -1.45 14.03
CA THR A 184 7.02 -2.12 13.26
C THR A 184 7.23 -3.58 13.66
N ALA A 185 7.79 -4.38 12.75
CA ALA A 185 8.28 -5.72 12.98
C ALA A 185 9.77 -5.74 13.40
N TYR A 186 10.43 -4.58 13.56
CA TYR A 186 11.74 -4.52 14.19
C TYR A 186 11.67 -5.06 15.63
N LYS A 187 12.70 -5.75 16.10
CA LYS A 187 12.83 -6.05 17.54
C LYS A 187 13.19 -4.77 18.31
N PRO A 188 12.86 -4.65 19.60
CA PRO A 188 13.16 -3.46 20.38
C PRO A 188 14.63 -3.07 20.43
N ASP A 189 15.53 -4.05 20.35
CA ASP A 189 16.99 -3.94 20.37
C ASP A 189 17.64 -3.94 18.98
N SER A 190 16.86 -4.13 17.90
CA SER A 190 17.36 -4.02 16.54
C SER A 190 17.92 -2.63 16.28
N VAL A 191 19.09 -2.57 15.66
CA VAL A 191 19.77 -1.32 15.32
C VAL A 191 19.58 -0.98 13.85
N MET A 192 19.09 0.22 13.59
CA MET A 192 18.87 0.73 12.23
C MET A 192 19.99 1.71 11.90
N THR A 193 20.94 1.28 11.08
CA THR A 193 21.99 2.15 10.54
C THR A 193 21.40 3.07 9.48
N VAL A 194 21.56 4.38 9.67
CA VAL A 194 20.91 5.41 8.86
C VAL A 194 21.90 6.31 8.11
N ILE A 195 21.47 6.88 6.99
CA ILE A 195 22.25 7.85 6.20
C ILE A 195 21.33 8.93 5.60
N ASP A 196 21.80 10.17 5.58
CA ASP A 196 21.14 11.27 4.88
C ASP A 196 21.34 11.09 3.36
N PRO A 197 20.28 11.06 2.53
CA PRO A 197 20.42 10.98 1.08
C PRO A 197 21.26 12.13 0.49
N THR A 198 21.35 13.27 1.18
CA THR A 198 22.22 14.39 0.80
C THR A 198 23.69 14.02 0.90
N ASP A 199 24.07 13.22 1.91
CA ASP A 199 25.45 12.77 2.07
C ASP A 199 25.82 11.76 0.98
N VAL A 200 24.89 10.91 0.53
CA VAL A 200 25.09 10.08 -0.67
C VAL A 200 25.40 10.96 -1.88
N GLY A 201 24.66 12.07 -2.03
CA GLY A 201 24.92 13.06 -3.08
C GLY A 201 26.32 13.69 -3.02
N LYS A 202 26.81 14.00 -1.82
CA LYS A 202 28.19 14.53 -1.62
C LYS A 202 29.25 13.52 -2.05
N PHE A 203 29.10 12.27 -1.64
CA PHE A 203 30.00 11.18 -2.05
C PHE A 203 29.97 10.96 -3.57
N ALA A 204 28.77 10.99 -4.16
CA ALA A 204 28.61 10.84 -5.60
C ALA A 204 29.25 11.99 -6.38
N ALA A 205 29.05 13.23 -5.95
CA ALA A 205 29.68 14.39 -6.56
C ALA A 205 31.21 14.32 -6.44
N ALA A 206 31.74 14.00 -5.25
CA ALA A 206 33.18 13.85 -5.02
C ALA A 206 33.80 12.76 -5.91
N ALA A 207 33.14 11.61 -6.05
CA ALA A 207 33.60 10.54 -6.94
C ALA A 207 33.58 10.93 -8.42
N ILE A 208 32.66 11.81 -8.84
CA ILE A 208 32.61 12.33 -10.22
C ILE A 208 33.66 13.42 -10.47
N THR A 209 33.92 14.29 -9.50
CA THR A 209 34.89 15.40 -9.64
C THR A 209 36.33 14.96 -9.40
N GLU A 210 36.54 13.92 -8.60
CA GLU A 210 37.85 13.37 -8.26
C GLU A 210 37.93 11.86 -8.54
N PRO A 211 37.66 11.40 -9.78
CA PRO A 211 37.48 9.98 -10.08
C PRO A 211 38.69 9.11 -9.77
N LEU A 212 39.91 9.66 -9.76
CA LEU A 212 41.11 8.93 -9.37
C LEU A 212 41.12 8.55 -7.88
N SER A 213 40.58 9.40 -7.01
CA SER A 213 40.56 9.19 -5.55
C SER A 213 39.51 8.15 -5.13
N PHE A 214 38.54 7.85 -6.02
CA PHE A 214 37.40 6.98 -5.75
C PHE A 214 37.33 5.76 -6.68
N ASN A 215 38.24 5.65 -7.64
CA ASN A 215 38.21 4.57 -8.62
C ASN A 215 38.29 3.21 -7.94
N THR A 216 37.43 2.28 -8.34
CA THR A 216 37.30 0.92 -7.80
C THR A 216 36.94 0.84 -6.32
N HIS A 217 36.55 1.96 -5.70
CA HIS A 217 36.06 1.95 -4.32
C HIS A 217 34.61 1.50 -4.26
N GLU A 218 34.32 0.67 -3.26
CA GLU A 218 32.99 0.25 -2.85
C GLU A 218 32.79 0.73 -1.41
N ILE A 219 31.86 1.66 -1.21
CA ILE A 219 31.82 2.46 0.02
C ILE A 219 30.45 2.27 0.69
N ASP A 220 30.43 1.56 1.81
CA ASP A 220 29.25 1.44 2.67
C ASP A 220 29.00 2.77 3.40
N LEU A 221 27.82 3.37 3.23
CA LEU A 221 27.50 4.70 3.76
C LEU A 221 26.46 4.63 4.89
N GLY A 222 26.85 5.11 6.06
CA GLY A 222 26.04 5.19 7.26
C GLY A 222 26.69 6.15 8.26
N VAL A 223 25.93 6.76 9.15
CA VAL A 223 26.48 7.75 10.11
C VAL A 223 26.26 7.38 11.57
N GLU A 224 25.21 6.63 11.87
CA GLU A 224 24.91 6.12 13.19
C GLU A 224 23.86 5.00 13.10
N SER A 225 23.74 4.21 14.16
CA SER A 225 22.75 3.15 14.30
C SER A 225 21.86 3.44 15.49
N LEU A 226 20.54 3.39 15.29
CA LEU A 226 19.55 3.78 16.29
C LEU A 226 18.54 2.66 16.51
N THR A 227 18.09 2.49 17.75
CA THR A 227 16.96 1.60 18.06
C THR A 227 15.62 2.24 17.68
N PRO A 228 14.54 1.46 17.54
CA PRO A 228 13.19 2.01 17.34
C PRO A 228 12.81 3.08 18.38
N ALA A 229 13.20 2.88 19.65
CA ALA A 229 12.96 3.84 20.72
C ALA A 229 13.69 5.18 20.50
N GLN A 230 14.95 5.13 20.09
CA GLN A 230 15.74 6.34 19.80
C GLN A 230 15.19 7.11 18.59
N ILE A 231 14.69 6.39 17.59
CA ILE A 231 14.10 7.01 16.39
C ILE A 231 12.80 7.73 16.74
N VAL A 232 11.92 7.09 17.51
CA VAL A 232 10.70 7.72 18.03
C VAL A 232 11.03 8.91 18.93
N GLN A 233 12.06 8.80 19.77
CA GLN A 233 12.52 9.92 20.61
C GLN A 233 12.94 11.13 19.77
N GLU A 234 13.71 10.94 18.70
CA GLU A 234 14.15 12.04 17.84
C GLU A 234 13.00 12.65 17.02
N LEU A 235 12.07 11.82 16.54
CA LEU A 235 10.86 12.30 15.87
C LEU A 235 9.99 13.14 16.81
N ARG A 236 9.76 12.68 18.04
CA ARG A 236 9.04 13.43 19.09
C ARG A 236 9.72 14.76 19.37
N ARG A 237 11.04 14.75 19.54
CA ARG A 237 11.84 15.94 19.86
C ARG A 237 11.76 17.02 18.78
N VAL A 238 11.72 16.64 17.50
CA VAL A 238 11.69 17.60 16.39
C VAL A 238 10.28 18.07 16.04
N SER A 239 9.31 17.14 16.03
CA SER A 239 7.91 17.44 15.71
C SER A 239 7.19 18.15 16.86
N GLY A 240 7.50 17.81 18.12
CA GLY A 240 6.72 18.21 19.28
C GLY A 240 5.42 17.40 19.46
N GLU A 241 5.21 16.36 18.64
CA GLU A 241 4.02 15.52 18.68
C GLU A 241 4.22 14.30 19.57
N ASP A 242 3.14 13.80 20.18
CA ASP A 242 3.18 12.50 20.84
C ASP A 242 3.09 11.39 19.78
N ILE A 243 4.12 10.55 19.75
CA ILE A 243 4.31 9.47 18.79
C ILE A 243 4.47 8.16 19.54
N GLY A 244 3.52 7.23 19.41
CA GLY A 244 3.62 5.91 20.03
C GLY A 244 4.72 5.05 19.39
N LEU A 245 5.24 4.09 20.16
CA LEU A 245 6.07 2.99 19.66
C LEU A 245 5.33 1.69 19.96
N GLN A 246 5.10 0.88 18.93
CA GLN A 246 4.46 -0.43 19.07
C GLN A 246 5.15 -1.44 18.16
N PHE A 247 5.03 -2.70 18.53
CA PHE A 247 5.60 -3.81 17.77
C PHE A 247 4.47 -4.75 17.37
N TYR A 248 4.52 -5.26 16.15
CA TYR A 248 3.63 -6.36 15.75
C TYR A 248 3.91 -7.58 16.62
N SER A 249 2.87 -8.37 16.91
CA SER A 249 3.09 -9.74 17.36
C SER A 249 3.81 -10.54 16.27
N GLU A 250 4.48 -11.62 16.65
CA GLU A 250 5.21 -12.46 15.71
C GLU A 250 4.31 -13.01 14.59
N GLN A 251 3.09 -13.42 14.94
CA GLN A 251 2.12 -13.94 13.97
C GLN A 251 1.64 -12.85 13.00
N GLU A 252 1.26 -11.67 13.51
CA GLU A 252 0.83 -10.55 12.65
C GLU A 252 1.93 -10.13 11.68
N ALA A 253 3.18 -10.07 12.16
CA ALA A 253 4.31 -9.71 11.32
C ALA A 253 4.54 -10.76 10.22
N LYS A 254 4.46 -12.06 10.55
CA LYS A 254 4.57 -13.16 9.57
C LYS A 254 3.46 -13.10 8.52
N ASP A 255 2.22 -12.88 8.92
CA ASP A 255 1.08 -12.77 8.00
C ASP A 255 1.19 -11.56 7.07
N LEU A 256 1.69 -10.43 7.60
CA LEU A 256 1.95 -9.23 6.80
C LEU A 256 3.12 -9.43 5.82
N ALA A 257 4.17 -10.16 6.22
CA ALA A 257 5.36 -10.41 5.40
C ALA A 257 5.05 -11.16 4.10
N LEU A 258 3.98 -11.96 4.07
CA LEU A 258 3.50 -12.65 2.86
C LEU A 258 3.10 -11.70 1.73
N ARG A 259 2.75 -10.44 2.06
CA ARG A 259 2.22 -9.46 1.11
C ARG A 259 2.87 -8.08 1.20
N ASN A 260 3.81 -7.89 2.13
CA ASN A 260 4.47 -6.61 2.34
C ASN A 260 6.00 -6.78 2.36
N PRO A 261 6.71 -6.39 1.29
CA PRO A 261 8.17 -6.53 1.21
C PRO A 261 8.90 -5.65 2.23
N VAL A 262 8.28 -4.59 2.76
CA VAL A 262 8.86 -3.78 3.83
C VAL A 262 9.01 -4.62 5.11
N ILE A 263 8.04 -5.48 5.42
CA ILE A 263 8.13 -6.35 6.61
C ILE A 263 9.24 -7.40 6.44
N ASN A 264 9.42 -7.96 5.24
CA ASN A 264 10.58 -8.82 4.94
C ASN A 264 11.92 -8.10 5.14
N ALA A 265 12.02 -6.83 4.75
CA ALA A 265 13.22 -6.03 5.00
C ALA A 265 13.44 -5.76 6.51
N GLN A 266 12.37 -5.59 7.29
CA GLN A 266 12.46 -5.45 8.76
C GLN A 266 12.93 -6.74 9.43
N PHE A 267 12.44 -7.90 8.99
CA PHE A 267 12.94 -9.20 9.45
C PHE A 267 14.41 -9.41 9.10
N TRP A 268 14.82 -9.12 7.86
CA TRP A 268 16.23 -9.16 7.48
C TRP A 268 17.09 -8.22 8.37
N THR A 269 16.57 -7.04 8.71
CA THR A 269 17.28 -6.11 9.60
C THR A 269 17.44 -6.66 11.02
N ASN A 270 16.46 -7.41 11.52
CA ASN A 270 16.53 -8.04 12.84
C ASN A 270 17.59 -9.15 12.93
N GLU A 271 17.88 -9.82 11.81
CA GLU A 271 18.79 -10.96 11.76
C GLU A 271 20.21 -10.58 11.30
N VAL A 272 20.30 -9.63 10.37
CA VAL A 272 21.55 -9.24 9.71
C VAL A 272 21.85 -7.75 9.94
N GLY A 273 20.91 -6.90 9.54
CA GLY A 273 21.06 -5.44 9.61
C GLY A 273 22.12 -4.86 8.65
N TYR A 274 22.10 -3.54 8.50
CA TYR A 274 23.13 -2.82 7.74
C TYR A 274 24.42 -2.69 8.55
N GLN A 275 25.55 -3.09 7.98
CA GLN A 275 26.87 -3.02 8.61
C GLN A 275 27.73 -1.99 7.90
N VAL A 276 28.15 -0.95 8.61
CA VAL A 276 28.98 0.13 8.10
C VAL A 276 30.14 0.36 9.06
N ASP A 277 31.37 0.40 8.54
CA ASP A 277 32.50 0.88 9.31
C ASP A 277 32.55 2.41 9.26
N PHE A 278 32.08 3.07 10.32
CA PHE A 278 32.06 4.53 10.38
C PHE A 278 33.45 5.16 10.35
N LYS A 279 34.50 4.46 10.83
CA LYS A 279 35.87 4.99 10.82
C LYS A 279 36.43 5.04 9.40
N GLU A 280 36.09 4.05 8.58
CA GLU A 280 36.47 4.05 7.16
C GLU A 280 35.87 5.22 6.39
N LEU A 281 34.81 5.85 6.89
CA LEU A 281 34.22 7.04 6.28
C LEU A 281 34.96 8.34 6.66
N GLU A 282 35.71 8.36 7.77
CA GLU A 282 36.47 9.53 8.23
C GLU A 282 37.64 9.89 7.29
N LYS A 283 38.08 8.95 6.44
CA LYS A 283 39.13 9.20 5.43
C LYS A 283 38.66 10.09 4.29
N TYR A 284 37.35 10.23 4.10
CA TYR A 284 36.79 11.13 3.10
C TYR A 284 36.54 12.51 3.74
N PRO A 285 36.88 13.62 3.07
CA PRO A 285 36.67 14.97 3.60
C PRO A 285 35.19 15.40 3.53
N ILE A 286 34.26 14.50 3.87
CA ILE A 286 32.82 14.68 3.78
C ILE A 286 32.23 14.57 5.18
N ARG A 287 31.67 15.69 5.66
CA ARG A 287 30.97 15.71 6.94
C ARG A 287 29.59 15.08 6.79
N LEU A 288 29.40 13.93 7.44
CA LEU A 288 28.13 13.22 7.51
C LEU A 288 27.14 13.86 8.50
N THR A 289 25.86 13.71 8.20
CA THR A 289 24.74 14.35 8.87
C THR A 289 24.04 13.36 9.79
N LYS A 290 24.18 13.55 11.10
CA LYS A 290 23.44 12.77 12.12
C LYS A 290 21.91 12.93 11.96
N PHE A 291 21.15 11.89 12.32
CA PHE A 291 19.70 11.79 12.21
C PHE A 291 18.98 12.97 12.87
N SER A 292 19.40 13.35 14.07
CA SER A 292 18.84 14.48 14.80
C SER A 292 18.98 15.81 14.05
N ASN A 293 20.09 16.00 13.32
CA ASN A 293 20.34 17.19 12.49
C ASN A 293 19.57 17.11 11.17
N TYR A 294 19.49 15.93 10.57
CA TYR A 294 18.66 15.69 9.40
C TYR A 294 17.20 16.06 9.67
N LEU A 295 16.60 15.50 10.72
CA LEU A 295 15.20 15.78 11.08
C LEU A 295 14.98 17.27 11.37
N LYS A 296 15.92 17.95 12.06
CA LYS A 296 15.85 19.41 12.28
C LYS A 296 15.85 20.19 10.96
N ARG A 297 16.69 19.82 10.00
CA ARG A 297 16.74 20.45 8.67
C ARG A 297 15.45 20.24 7.89
N HIS A 298 14.84 19.06 8.03
CA HIS A 298 13.57 18.67 7.40
C HIS A 298 12.36 18.80 8.34
N ARG A 299 12.41 19.76 9.28
CA ARG A 299 11.37 19.90 10.31
C ARG A 299 9.99 20.12 9.71
N SER A 300 9.88 20.80 8.56
CA SER A 300 8.60 21.07 7.90
C SER A 300 7.96 19.78 7.41
N GLU A 301 8.72 18.90 6.77
CA GLU A 301 8.27 17.61 6.24
C GLU A 301 7.95 16.64 7.37
N VAL A 302 8.77 16.65 8.43
CA VAL A 302 8.51 15.89 9.66
C VAL A 302 7.20 16.35 10.32
N LEU A 303 6.99 17.66 10.50
CA LEU A 303 5.72 18.19 11.02
C LEU A 303 4.54 17.80 10.12
N GLN A 304 4.68 18.00 8.81
CA GLN A 304 3.65 17.63 7.84
C GLN A 304 3.26 16.16 7.96
N THR A 305 4.19 15.27 8.29
CA THR A 305 3.92 13.84 8.51
C THR A 305 2.88 13.60 9.60
N PHE A 306 2.83 14.46 10.62
CA PHE A 306 1.95 14.32 11.77
C PHE A 306 0.79 15.31 11.79
N THR A 307 0.88 16.40 11.01
CA THR A 307 -0.15 17.44 10.89
C THR A 307 -0.92 17.36 9.56
N HIS A 308 -0.62 16.41 8.67
CA HIS A 308 -1.44 16.16 7.49
C HIS A 308 -2.88 15.86 7.95
N PRO A 309 -3.92 16.36 7.25
CA PRO A 309 -5.29 15.95 7.54
C PRO A 309 -5.34 14.43 7.48
N ARG A 310 -5.52 13.80 8.64
CA ARG A 310 -5.78 12.37 8.68
C ARG A 310 -7.13 12.19 8.03
N ASN A 311 -7.21 11.30 7.04
CA ASN A 311 -8.50 10.86 6.58
C ASN A 311 -9.30 10.40 7.80
N PRO A 312 -10.55 10.84 7.97
CA PRO A 312 -11.38 10.29 9.02
C PRO A 312 -11.43 8.76 8.88
N SER A 313 -11.55 8.03 9.99
CA SER A 313 -11.70 6.57 9.96
C SER A 313 -13.13 6.16 10.21
N LEU A 314 -13.54 5.03 9.64
CA LEU A 314 -14.77 4.31 9.97
C LEU A 314 -14.37 2.91 10.39
N ASP A 315 -14.39 2.63 11.69
CA ASP A 315 -14.13 1.30 12.24
C ASP A 315 -15.47 0.66 12.64
N ILE A 316 -15.89 -0.36 11.89
CA ILE A 316 -17.20 -1.02 12.00
C ILE A 316 -17.03 -2.45 12.51
N THR A 317 -17.82 -2.79 13.52
CA THR A 317 -18.04 -4.18 13.95
C THR A 317 -19.51 -4.54 13.73
N VAL A 318 -19.76 -5.63 13.02
CA VAL A 318 -21.10 -6.18 12.78
C VAL A 318 -21.23 -7.50 13.54
N THR A 319 -22.25 -7.61 14.39
CA THR A 319 -22.51 -8.78 15.23
C THR A 319 -23.90 -9.33 14.90
N PRO A 320 -24.02 -10.47 14.20
CA PRO A 320 -25.32 -11.10 13.96
C PRO A 320 -25.91 -11.63 15.28
N VAL A 321 -27.18 -11.32 15.53
CA VAL A 321 -27.92 -11.75 16.72
C VAL A 321 -28.82 -12.93 16.32
N TYR A 322 -28.62 -14.08 16.97
CA TYR A 322 -29.34 -15.31 16.67
C TYR A 322 -30.45 -15.59 17.68
N GLU A 323 -31.58 -16.10 17.19
CA GLU A 323 -32.68 -16.67 17.96
C GLU A 323 -33.05 -18.01 17.33
N ASN A 324 -32.94 -19.12 18.08
CA ASN A 324 -33.17 -20.49 17.58
C ASN A 324 -32.35 -20.81 16.30
N SER A 325 -31.07 -20.43 16.27
CA SER A 325 -30.15 -20.59 15.13
C SER A 325 -30.50 -19.79 13.87
N ILE A 326 -31.48 -18.90 13.94
CA ILE A 326 -31.86 -18.00 12.84
C ILE A 326 -31.39 -16.59 13.20
N ILE A 327 -30.79 -15.88 12.24
CA ILE A 327 -30.43 -14.47 12.42
C ILE A 327 -31.73 -13.67 12.55
N LYS A 328 -31.81 -12.84 13.59
CA LYS A 328 -32.96 -11.97 13.88
C LYS A 328 -32.65 -10.50 13.62
N SER A 329 -31.43 -10.09 13.92
CA SER A 329 -30.96 -8.72 13.77
C SER A 329 -29.44 -8.68 13.71
N PHE A 330 -28.90 -7.48 13.51
CA PHE A 330 -27.48 -7.19 13.54
C PHE A 330 -27.24 -6.07 14.52
N ASP A 331 -26.35 -6.28 15.49
CA ASP A 331 -25.84 -5.20 16.34
C ASP A 331 -24.60 -4.60 15.66
N LEU A 332 -24.65 -3.30 15.40
CA LEU A 332 -23.58 -2.56 14.72
C LEU A 332 -22.95 -1.55 15.67
N ARG A 333 -21.62 -1.54 15.68
CA ARG A 333 -20.79 -0.52 16.35
C ARG A 333 -19.91 0.16 15.31
N LEU A 334 -20.19 1.43 15.04
CA LEU A 334 -19.40 2.29 14.17
C LEU A 334 -18.62 3.30 15.01
N VAL A 335 -17.29 3.35 14.84
CA VAL A 335 -16.42 4.39 15.39
C VAL A 335 -15.99 5.31 14.24
N ILE A 336 -16.33 6.59 14.35
CA ILE A 336 -15.90 7.63 13.42
C ILE A 336 -14.69 8.34 14.04
N GLY A 337 -13.50 8.01 13.57
CA GLY A 337 -12.25 8.57 14.08
C GLY A 337 -11.83 9.84 13.34
N ASN A 338 -11.26 10.81 14.07
CA ASN A 338 -10.89 12.14 13.55
C ASN A 338 -11.99 12.80 12.67
N PRO A 339 -13.24 12.90 13.14
CA PRO A 339 -14.37 13.29 12.29
C PRO A 339 -14.30 14.74 11.74
N ASN A 340 -13.41 15.59 12.29
CA ASN A 340 -13.23 17.00 11.91
C ASN A 340 -14.57 17.77 11.86
N LEU A 341 -15.33 17.65 12.95
CA LEU A 341 -16.71 18.15 13.02
C LEU A 341 -16.78 19.68 13.05
N ILE A 342 -17.68 20.21 12.24
CA ILE A 342 -18.16 21.59 12.35
C ILE A 342 -19.42 21.58 13.21
N ALA A 343 -19.56 22.56 14.11
CA ALA A 343 -20.76 22.68 14.94
C ALA A 343 -22.03 22.73 14.07
N GLY A 344 -23.02 21.88 14.37
CA GLY A 344 -24.29 21.78 13.63
C GLY A 344 -24.28 20.86 12.40
N GLN A 345 -23.17 20.16 12.12
CA GLN A 345 -23.08 19.19 11.03
C GLN A 345 -23.81 17.87 11.35
N THR A 346 -24.54 17.31 10.38
CA THR A 346 -25.08 15.94 10.43
C THR A 346 -23.94 14.91 10.44
N LEU A 347 -23.86 14.10 11.49
CA LEU A 347 -22.80 13.10 11.69
C LEU A 347 -23.00 11.84 10.88
N VAL A 348 -24.24 11.39 10.82
CA VAL A 348 -24.68 10.21 10.10
C VAL A 348 -26.10 10.46 9.60
N GLU A 349 -26.44 9.85 8.47
CA GLU A 349 -27.78 9.93 7.90
C GLU A 349 -28.42 8.54 7.86
N ILE A 350 -29.71 8.52 8.21
CA ILE A 350 -30.57 7.37 7.99
C ILE A 350 -31.26 7.64 6.66
N ALA A 351 -31.02 6.81 5.65
CA ALA A 351 -31.65 6.97 4.36
C ALA A 351 -33.18 6.93 4.50
N ASP A 352 -33.89 7.83 3.79
CA ASP A 352 -35.35 7.94 3.86
C ASP A 352 -35.99 6.60 3.46
N PRO A 353 -36.77 5.96 4.35
CA PRO A 353 -37.49 4.73 4.04
C PRO A 353 -38.48 4.86 2.86
N GLU A 354 -38.94 6.07 2.53
CA GLU A 354 -39.84 6.31 1.40
C GLU A 354 -39.12 6.42 0.05
N GLU A 355 -37.87 6.90 0.01
CA GLU A 355 -37.08 6.99 -1.23
C GLU A 355 -36.50 5.63 -1.69
N LEU A 356 -36.40 4.65 -0.79
CA LEU A 356 -35.81 3.32 -1.06
C LEU A 356 -36.82 2.17 -1.24
N HIS A 357 -38.11 2.44 -1.46
CA HIS A 357 -39.22 1.45 -1.40
C HIS A 357 -39.38 0.84 0.01
N PRO A 358 -40.48 0.14 0.39
CA PRO A 358 -41.00 0.13 1.77
C PRO A 358 -40.10 -0.68 2.73
N ILE A 359 -38.96 -0.12 3.10
CA ILE A 359 -38.09 -0.55 4.18
C ILE A 359 -38.78 -0.08 5.46
N ARG A 360 -38.98 -0.95 6.46
CA ARG A 360 -39.56 -0.49 7.73
C ARG A 360 -38.66 0.62 8.31
N PRO A 361 -39.23 1.70 8.87
CA PRO A 361 -38.43 2.72 9.52
C PRO A 361 -37.56 2.08 10.60
N TYR A 362 -36.28 2.48 10.65
CA TYR A 362 -35.45 2.21 11.83
C TYR A 362 -36.23 2.72 13.06
N PRO A 363 -36.33 1.92 14.14
CA PRO A 363 -37.08 2.35 15.31
C PRO A 363 -36.56 3.70 15.82
N ALA A 364 -37.44 4.58 16.31
CA ALA A 364 -37.09 5.96 16.69
C ALA A 364 -36.00 6.08 17.79
N ASN A 365 -35.70 4.97 18.47
CA ASN A 365 -34.65 4.80 19.47
C ASN A 365 -33.41 4.04 18.95
N ALA A 366 -33.26 3.85 17.63
CA ALA A 366 -32.25 2.97 17.05
C ALA A 366 -30.80 3.46 17.17
N GLY A 367 -30.56 4.76 17.32
CA GLY A 367 -29.19 5.30 17.36
C GLY A 367 -28.95 6.17 18.59
N GLN A 368 -27.90 5.85 19.35
CA GLN A 368 -27.33 6.75 20.35
C GLN A 368 -25.95 7.18 19.88
N ALA A 369 -25.76 8.47 19.65
CA ALA A 369 -24.44 9.09 19.50
C ALA A 369 -24.04 9.66 20.86
N SER A 370 -22.84 9.35 21.33
CA SER A 370 -22.28 9.97 22.54
C SER A 370 -21.25 11.01 22.14
N ASP A 371 -21.39 12.24 22.66
CA ASP A 371 -20.37 13.27 22.53
C ASP A 371 -19.24 12.97 23.53
N SER A 372 -18.16 12.41 23.02
CA SER A 372 -16.88 12.45 23.68
C SER A 372 -15.92 13.19 22.77
N LYS A 373 -15.33 14.29 23.26
CA LYS A 373 -14.21 14.97 22.60
C LYS A 373 -13.19 13.92 22.10
N GLY A 374 -13.14 13.67 20.79
CA GLY A 374 -12.40 12.54 20.20
C GLY A 374 -13.21 11.78 19.15
N ASP A 375 -13.06 10.46 19.14
CA ASP A 375 -13.80 9.56 18.25
C ASP A 375 -15.28 9.53 18.61
N VAL A 376 -16.16 9.48 17.61
CA VAL A 376 -17.61 9.37 17.80
C VAL A 376 -18.03 7.92 17.65
N VAL A 377 -18.70 7.37 18.67
CA VAL A 377 -19.23 6.00 18.62
C VAL A 377 -20.74 6.04 18.36
N VAL A 378 -21.17 5.32 17.33
CA VAL A 378 -22.58 5.10 16.96
C VAL A 378 -22.87 3.62 17.10
N THR A 379 -23.86 3.28 17.93
CA THR A 379 -24.36 1.90 18.07
C THR A 379 -25.83 1.83 17.71
N TYR A 380 -26.20 0.83 16.92
CA TYR A 380 -27.57 0.60 16.50
C TYR A 380 -27.82 -0.87 16.13
N SER A 381 -29.09 -1.25 16.09
CA SER A 381 -29.52 -2.57 15.61
C SER A 381 -30.20 -2.44 14.26
N ALA A 382 -29.77 -3.24 13.28
CA ALA A 382 -30.44 -3.38 11.99
C ALA A 382 -31.28 -4.67 11.94
N THR A 383 -32.46 -4.60 11.33
CA THR A 383 -33.37 -5.75 11.16
C THR A 383 -33.54 -6.08 9.69
N HIS A 384 -33.86 -7.33 9.35
CA HIS A 384 -34.10 -7.78 7.99
C HIS A 384 -35.58 -8.10 7.76
N PHE A 385 -35.97 -8.23 6.49
CA PHE A 385 -37.28 -8.72 6.11
C PHE A 385 -37.38 -10.24 6.24
N ASN A 386 -38.52 -10.68 6.80
CA ASN A 386 -38.86 -12.10 7.00
C ASN A 386 -39.89 -12.63 5.98
N ASN A 387 -40.14 -11.93 4.86
CA ASN A 387 -41.31 -12.21 4.04
C ASN A 387 -40.98 -12.83 2.66
N ASP A 388 -41.47 -14.05 2.48
CA ASP A 388 -41.27 -14.95 1.34
C ASP A 388 -42.23 -14.70 0.16
N SER A 389 -43.14 -13.73 0.29
CA SER A 389 -44.35 -13.65 -0.54
C SER A 389 -44.56 -12.32 -1.28
N GLU A 390 -43.71 -11.32 -1.06
CA GLU A 390 -43.84 -10.00 -1.68
C GLU A 390 -42.95 -9.82 -2.93
N PRO A 391 -43.38 -9.00 -3.90
CA PRO A 391 -42.68 -8.84 -5.17
C PRO A 391 -41.26 -8.30 -4.97
N ILE A 392 -40.34 -8.87 -5.75
CA ILE A 392 -38.94 -8.43 -5.85
C ILE A 392 -38.91 -6.99 -6.38
N VAL A 393 -38.50 -6.04 -5.55
CA VAL A 393 -37.93 -4.75 -5.99
C VAL A 393 -36.40 -4.92 -6.08
N ALA A 394 -35.65 -3.89 -6.52
CA ALA A 394 -34.19 -3.98 -6.67
C ALA A 394 -33.53 -4.71 -5.48
N LEU A 395 -32.64 -5.68 -5.75
CA LEU A 395 -32.07 -6.65 -4.78
C LEU A 395 -31.09 -6.03 -3.77
N LEU A 396 -31.53 -4.98 -3.10
CA LEU A 396 -30.73 -4.15 -2.20
C LEU A 396 -31.13 -4.38 -0.74
N ASP A 397 -32.38 -4.73 -0.49
CA ASP A 397 -32.89 -4.95 0.86
C ASP A 397 -32.22 -6.13 1.58
N LEU A 398 -32.18 -6.02 2.91
CA LEU A 398 -31.66 -7.07 3.78
C LEU A 398 -32.75 -8.13 3.97
N ARG A 399 -32.52 -9.33 3.44
CA ARG A 399 -33.50 -10.43 3.42
C ARG A 399 -32.90 -11.75 3.88
N ARG A 400 -33.79 -12.57 4.44
CA ARG A 400 -33.51 -13.99 4.65
C ARG A 400 -33.28 -14.70 3.32
N ASP A 401 -32.21 -15.49 3.28
CA ASP A 401 -31.91 -16.41 2.20
C ASP A 401 -31.54 -17.78 2.77
N GLN A 402 -32.47 -18.72 2.68
CA GLN A 402 -32.47 -20.01 3.38
C GLN A 402 -32.17 -19.84 4.88
N ASP A 403 -31.04 -20.35 5.37
CA ASP A 403 -30.61 -20.24 6.76
C ASP A 403 -29.71 -19.02 7.05
N GLY A 404 -29.47 -18.18 6.04
CA GLY A 404 -28.66 -16.98 6.14
C GLY A 404 -29.41 -15.70 5.78
N ILE A 405 -28.66 -14.61 5.69
CA ILE A 405 -29.11 -13.29 5.27
C ILE A 405 -28.18 -12.78 4.18
N ASN A 406 -28.72 -12.11 3.16
CA ASN A 406 -27.92 -11.27 2.26
C ASN A 406 -28.63 -9.93 1.98
N GLY A 407 -27.89 -8.94 1.46
CA GLY A 407 -28.41 -7.61 1.15
C GLY A 407 -27.32 -6.61 0.79
N ALA A 408 -27.70 -5.36 0.57
CA ALA A 408 -26.79 -4.25 0.29
C ALA A 408 -26.45 -3.46 1.56
N GLY A 409 -25.25 -2.90 1.59
CA GLY A 409 -24.76 -2.11 2.72
C GLY A 409 -25.56 -0.83 2.97
N MET A 410 -26.17 -0.24 1.95
CA MET A 410 -27.08 0.90 2.10
C MET A 410 -28.32 0.57 2.98
N CYS A 411 -28.66 -0.70 3.14
CA CYS A 411 -29.74 -1.15 4.03
C CYS A 411 -29.22 -1.67 5.38
N LEU A 412 -27.90 -1.67 5.60
CA LEU A 412 -27.25 -2.18 6.81
C LEU A 412 -26.51 -1.06 7.58
N PHE A 413 -25.95 -0.08 6.88
CA PHE A 413 -25.10 0.95 7.45
C PHE A 413 -25.77 2.31 7.58
N ILE A 414 -25.60 2.91 8.76
CA ILE A 414 -25.83 4.33 9.01
C ILE A 414 -24.46 5.02 8.93
N LEU A 415 -24.24 5.86 7.91
CA LEU A 415 -22.92 6.39 7.55
C LEU A 415 -22.92 7.93 7.49
N PRO A 416 -21.74 8.57 7.60
CA PRO A 416 -21.63 10.00 7.33
C PRO A 416 -22.14 10.38 5.92
N PRO A 417 -22.95 11.43 5.77
CA PRO A 417 -23.54 11.82 4.49
C PRO A 417 -22.60 12.64 3.60
N ASP A 418 -21.29 12.41 3.71
CA ASP A 418 -20.27 13.11 2.92
C ASP A 418 -19.51 12.17 2.00
N ASP A 419 -18.80 12.75 1.03
CA ASP A 419 -18.00 12.06 0.03
C ASP A 419 -16.50 12.04 0.39
N LYS A 420 -16.16 12.32 1.66
CA LYS A 420 -14.78 12.30 2.12
C LYS A 420 -14.18 10.92 1.92
N THR A 421 -12.87 10.88 1.74
CA THR A 421 -12.13 9.61 1.75
C THR A 421 -11.89 9.20 3.20
N TYR A 422 -12.39 8.01 3.57
CA TYR A 422 -12.22 7.39 4.87
C TYR A 422 -11.23 6.23 4.83
N SER A 423 -10.51 6.03 5.94
CA SER A 423 -9.89 4.73 6.24
C SER A 423 -10.96 3.83 6.86
N ILE A 424 -11.46 2.86 6.10
CA ILE A 424 -12.57 1.99 6.47
C ILE A 424 -12.02 0.64 6.95
N SER A 425 -12.49 0.16 8.10
CA SER A 425 -12.20 -1.16 8.64
C SER A 425 -13.50 -1.84 9.03
N LEU A 426 -13.85 -2.96 8.39
CA LEU A 426 -15.06 -3.73 8.71
C LEU A 426 -14.68 -5.10 9.25
N ALA A 427 -15.15 -5.43 10.44
CA ALA A 427 -14.97 -6.72 11.08
C ALA A 427 -16.33 -7.35 11.42
N TRP A 428 -16.36 -8.69 11.47
CA TRP A 428 -17.52 -9.45 11.91
C TRP A 428 -17.22 -10.12 13.25
N ASP A 429 -18.08 -9.89 14.24
CA ASP A 429 -18.06 -10.67 15.47
C ASP A 429 -19.00 -11.86 15.30
N LEU A 430 -18.41 -13.03 15.06
CA LEU A 430 -19.13 -14.30 14.91
C LEU A 430 -19.03 -15.17 16.18
N SER A 431 -18.64 -14.59 17.32
CA SER A 431 -18.39 -15.35 18.56
C SER A 431 -19.63 -16.07 19.11
N GLN A 432 -20.83 -15.59 18.78
CA GLN A 432 -22.11 -16.20 19.16
C GLN A 432 -22.82 -16.90 17.98
N ALA A 433 -22.16 -16.99 16.81
CA ALA A 433 -22.76 -17.58 15.63
C ALA A 433 -22.69 -19.11 15.66
N PRO A 434 -23.65 -19.82 15.04
CA PRO A 434 -23.58 -21.26 14.85
C PRO A 434 -22.29 -21.69 14.13
N ASP A 435 -21.81 -22.88 14.46
CA ASP A 435 -20.63 -23.47 13.80
C ASP A 435 -20.79 -23.49 12.27
N GLY A 436 -19.71 -23.13 11.56
CA GLY A 436 -19.71 -23.04 10.11
C GLY A 436 -20.26 -21.72 9.54
N THR A 437 -20.75 -20.80 10.39
CA THR A 437 -21.16 -19.46 9.92
C THR A 437 -20.00 -18.74 9.24
N ARG A 438 -20.25 -18.26 8.02
CA ARG A 438 -19.36 -17.38 7.27
C ARG A 438 -20.01 -16.02 7.10
N ALA A 439 -19.20 -14.98 7.00
CA ALA A 439 -19.67 -13.62 6.76
C ALA A 439 -18.81 -12.97 5.67
N ILE A 440 -19.46 -12.63 4.57
CA ILE A 440 -18.82 -12.20 3.32
C ILE A 440 -19.40 -10.86 2.91
N TRP A 441 -18.56 -10.01 2.37
CA TRP A 441 -18.97 -8.80 1.69
C TRP A 441 -18.17 -8.61 0.41
N THR A 442 -18.58 -7.69 -0.45
CA THR A 442 -17.95 -7.40 -1.74
C THR A 442 -16.41 -7.39 -1.69
N HIS A 443 -15.85 -6.88 -0.60
CA HIS A 443 -14.44 -6.57 -0.45
C HIS A 443 -13.64 -7.58 0.39
N GLY A 444 -14.26 -8.62 0.94
CA GLY A 444 -13.56 -9.65 1.69
C GLY A 444 -14.48 -10.55 2.52
N GLU A 445 -13.85 -11.37 3.36
CA GLU A 445 -14.51 -12.33 4.23
C GLU A 445 -14.02 -12.12 5.68
N GLY A 446 -14.96 -12.16 6.63
CA GLY A 446 -14.68 -12.10 8.06
C GLY A 446 -14.18 -13.44 8.63
N PRO A 447 -13.97 -13.55 9.95
CA PRO A 447 -14.29 -12.56 10.98
C PRO A 447 -13.26 -11.41 11.10
N GLY A 448 -12.04 -11.61 10.58
CA GLY A 448 -10.97 -10.61 10.64
C GLY A 448 -11.32 -9.29 9.95
N ALA A 449 -10.74 -8.20 10.45
CA ALA A 449 -11.00 -6.86 9.91
C ALA A 449 -10.47 -6.72 8.47
N VAL A 450 -11.37 -6.39 7.54
CA VAL A 450 -11.03 -6.06 6.16
C VAL A 450 -10.95 -4.55 6.02
N LYS A 451 -9.79 -4.05 5.57
CA LYS A 451 -9.52 -2.61 5.45
C LYS A 451 -9.62 -2.13 4.00
N LYS A 452 -10.23 -0.96 3.80
CA LYS A 452 -10.36 -0.27 2.52
C LYS A 452 -10.16 1.24 2.70
N LEU A 453 -9.76 1.89 1.62
CA LEU A 453 -9.68 3.35 1.53
C LEU A 453 -10.71 3.80 0.49
N GLY A 454 -11.55 4.77 0.82
CA GLY A 454 -12.56 5.28 -0.10
C GLY A 454 -13.66 6.03 0.63
N SER A 455 -14.68 6.50 -0.09
CA SER A 455 -15.83 7.13 0.54
C SER A 455 -16.76 6.10 1.19
N THR A 456 -17.80 6.59 1.87
CA THR A 456 -18.87 5.77 2.47
C THR A 456 -19.52 4.81 1.46
N LYS A 457 -19.41 5.08 0.16
CA LYS A 457 -19.81 4.18 -0.94
C LYS A 457 -19.15 2.80 -0.91
N VAL A 458 -17.94 2.69 -0.38
CA VAL A 458 -17.28 1.37 -0.20
C VAL A 458 -18.16 0.45 0.66
N LEU A 459 -18.86 1.01 1.64
CA LEU A 459 -19.77 0.27 2.51
C LEU A 459 -21.18 0.23 1.90
N SER A 460 -21.75 1.37 1.53
CA SER A 460 -23.16 1.44 1.10
C SER A 460 -23.40 0.78 -0.27
N GLU A 461 -22.44 0.84 -1.19
CA GLU A 461 -22.49 0.19 -2.50
C GLU A 461 -21.77 -1.18 -2.50
N SER A 462 -21.87 -1.93 -1.40
CA SER A 462 -21.40 -3.32 -1.28
C SER A 462 -22.57 -4.28 -1.03
N HIS A 463 -22.44 -5.53 -1.47
CA HIS A 463 -23.31 -6.63 -1.06
C HIS A 463 -22.67 -7.41 0.09
N PHE A 464 -23.54 -7.97 0.94
CA PHE A 464 -23.20 -8.70 2.16
C PHE A 464 -23.98 -10.01 2.20
N ALA A 465 -23.37 -11.06 2.74
CA ALA A 465 -24.00 -12.35 3.00
C ALA A 465 -23.44 -12.97 4.28
N VAL A 466 -24.30 -13.45 5.17
CA VAL A 466 -23.90 -14.15 6.40
C VAL A 466 -24.80 -15.34 6.67
N GLY A 467 -24.21 -16.46 7.06
CA GLY A 467 -24.96 -17.64 7.49
C GLY A 467 -24.15 -18.94 7.43
N PRO A 468 -24.70 -20.03 7.98
CA PRO A 468 -24.00 -21.31 8.08
C PRO A 468 -23.94 -22.10 6.77
N SER A 469 -24.92 -21.98 5.85
CA SER A 469 -24.87 -22.61 4.52
C SER A 469 -24.25 -21.74 3.42
N LEU A 470 -23.42 -20.75 3.77
CA LEU A 470 -22.84 -19.85 2.78
C LEU A 470 -21.70 -20.54 2.01
N HIS A 471 -21.97 -20.91 0.77
CA HIS A 471 -21.01 -21.50 -0.15
C HIS A 471 -20.31 -20.43 -1.00
N SER A 472 -19.13 -20.77 -1.51
CA SER A 472 -18.38 -19.88 -2.41
C SER A 472 -17.65 -20.63 -3.53
N TYR A 473 -17.48 -19.93 -4.65
CA TYR A 473 -16.58 -20.33 -5.72
C TYR A 473 -15.66 -19.14 -6.09
N PRO A 474 -14.33 -19.34 -6.11
CA PRO A 474 -13.62 -20.52 -5.60
C PRO A 474 -13.83 -20.76 -4.10
N PRO A 475 -13.53 -21.96 -3.58
CA PRO A 475 -13.73 -22.29 -2.15
C PRO A 475 -12.93 -21.40 -1.19
N THR A 476 -11.82 -20.82 -1.65
CA THR A 476 -11.00 -19.88 -0.88
C THR A 476 -10.78 -18.59 -1.67
N ALA A 477 -11.06 -17.44 -1.05
CA ALA A 477 -10.93 -16.12 -1.66
C ALA A 477 -9.49 -15.77 -2.10
N SER A 478 -8.47 -16.42 -1.53
CA SER A 478 -7.05 -16.19 -1.87
C SER A 478 -6.62 -16.79 -3.21
N ALA A 479 -7.38 -17.74 -3.78
CA ALA A 479 -6.98 -18.49 -4.98
C ALA A 479 -7.51 -17.92 -6.31
N SER A 480 -8.32 -16.86 -6.30
CA SER A 480 -9.24 -16.54 -7.40
C SER A 480 -8.84 -15.39 -8.33
N GLY A 481 -7.68 -14.75 -8.12
CA GLY A 481 -7.33 -13.54 -8.87
C GLY A 481 -8.33 -12.38 -8.66
N GLY A 482 -9.04 -12.39 -7.53
CA GLY A 482 -10.00 -11.39 -7.06
C GLY A 482 -11.47 -11.66 -7.40
N PHE A 483 -11.83 -12.80 -7.99
CA PHE A 483 -13.22 -13.15 -8.24
C PHE A 483 -13.89 -13.89 -7.06
N GLY A 484 -15.14 -13.58 -6.76
CA GLY A 484 -15.96 -14.32 -5.79
C GLY A 484 -17.37 -14.59 -6.30
N PHE A 485 -17.91 -15.77 -6.02
CA PHE A 485 -19.28 -16.15 -6.35
C PHE A 485 -19.91 -16.86 -5.14
N TYR A 486 -21.02 -16.36 -4.61
CA TYR A 486 -21.54 -16.73 -3.29
C TYR A 486 -23.02 -17.11 -3.35
N TRP A 487 -23.43 -18.14 -2.60
CA TRP A 487 -24.83 -18.60 -2.55
C TRP A 487 -25.11 -19.37 -1.25
N PHE A 488 -26.38 -19.46 -0.87
CA PHE A 488 -26.82 -20.29 0.26
C PHE A 488 -27.37 -21.64 -0.22
N GLY A 489 -27.18 -22.67 0.61
CA GLY A 489 -27.65 -24.04 0.40
C GLY A 489 -27.43 -24.59 -1.02
N GLU A 490 -28.41 -25.33 -1.53
CA GLU A 490 -28.31 -26.08 -2.80
C GLU A 490 -29.29 -25.53 -3.84
N PRO A 491 -28.83 -24.72 -4.81
CA PRO A 491 -29.66 -24.27 -5.93
C PRO A 491 -30.16 -25.44 -6.77
N ASN A 492 -31.32 -25.27 -7.42
CA ASN A 492 -31.92 -26.27 -8.32
C ASN A 492 -31.23 -26.39 -9.69
N PHE A 493 -30.00 -25.89 -9.84
CA PHE A 493 -29.21 -25.90 -11.07
C PHE A 493 -27.73 -26.11 -10.77
N GLU A 494 -26.94 -26.39 -11.80
CA GLU A 494 -25.48 -26.58 -11.69
C GLU A 494 -24.73 -25.28 -11.38
N VAL A 495 -24.79 -24.82 -10.12
CA VAL A 495 -24.21 -23.53 -9.67
C VAL A 495 -22.72 -23.40 -9.97
N LEU A 496 -21.95 -24.49 -9.83
CA LEU A 496 -20.52 -24.49 -10.11
C LEU A 496 -20.20 -24.28 -11.60
N ARG A 497 -21.09 -24.70 -12.50
CA ARG A 497 -20.93 -24.44 -13.93
C ARG A 497 -21.13 -22.96 -14.23
N LEU A 498 -22.13 -22.33 -13.63
CA LEU A 498 -22.38 -20.90 -13.73
C LEU A 498 -21.22 -20.08 -13.15
N ALA A 499 -20.74 -20.44 -11.96
CA ALA A 499 -19.65 -19.74 -11.30
C ALA A 499 -18.34 -19.78 -12.11
N ARG A 500 -17.99 -20.93 -12.71
CA ARG A 500 -16.84 -21.07 -13.62
C ARG A 500 -16.96 -20.22 -14.87
N TRP A 501 -18.15 -20.20 -15.46
CA TRP A 501 -18.43 -19.38 -16.64
C TRP A 501 -18.29 -17.88 -16.29
N ALA A 502 -18.86 -17.45 -15.17
CA ALA A 502 -18.79 -16.06 -14.70
C ALA A 502 -17.34 -15.63 -14.40
N GLN A 503 -16.53 -16.49 -13.78
CA GLN A 503 -15.10 -16.21 -13.57
C GLN A 503 -14.36 -16.02 -14.91
N THR A 504 -14.63 -16.86 -15.90
CA THR A 504 -14.01 -16.76 -17.23
C THR A 504 -14.37 -15.44 -17.90
N LEU A 505 -15.65 -15.05 -17.83
CA LEU A 505 -16.12 -13.77 -18.35
C LEU A 505 -15.44 -12.59 -17.64
N PHE A 506 -15.35 -12.63 -16.30
CA PHE A 506 -14.67 -11.59 -15.52
C PHE A 506 -13.20 -11.43 -15.94
N GLN A 507 -12.45 -12.54 -16.09
CA GLN A 507 -11.05 -12.47 -16.51
C GLN A 507 -10.90 -11.90 -17.93
N TYR A 508 -11.80 -12.25 -18.84
CA TYR A 508 -11.85 -11.64 -20.17
C TYR A 508 -12.12 -10.14 -20.10
N MET A 509 -13.15 -9.72 -19.36
CA MET A 509 -13.52 -8.31 -19.23
C MET A 509 -12.40 -7.49 -18.58
N LYS A 510 -11.77 -8.02 -17.53
CA LYS A 510 -10.62 -7.38 -16.88
C LYS A 510 -9.49 -7.11 -17.87
N SER A 511 -9.13 -8.11 -18.67
CA SER A 511 -8.11 -7.99 -19.70
C SER A 511 -8.52 -6.98 -20.78
N PHE A 512 -9.73 -7.11 -21.31
CA PHE A 512 -10.27 -6.29 -22.41
C PHE A 512 -10.38 -4.81 -22.04
N PHE A 513 -10.85 -4.50 -20.83
CA PHE A 513 -11.01 -3.12 -20.35
C PHE A 513 -9.77 -2.56 -19.64
N HIS A 514 -8.67 -3.33 -19.56
CA HIS A 514 -7.45 -2.96 -18.84
C HIS A 514 -7.72 -2.55 -17.37
N ASP A 515 -8.63 -3.25 -16.71
CA ASP A 515 -9.01 -2.94 -15.33
C ASP A 515 -7.91 -3.40 -14.37
N SER A 516 -7.25 -2.42 -13.77
CA SER A 516 -6.12 -2.61 -12.84
C SER A 516 -6.58 -2.94 -11.42
N GLU A 517 -7.86 -2.76 -11.08
CA GLU A 517 -8.42 -3.14 -9.79
C GLU A 517 -9.00 -4.56 -9.86
N SER A 518 -8.55 -5.43 -8.96
CA SER A 518 -8.57 -6.87 -9.21
C SER A 518 -9.80 -7.64 -8.72
N ALA A 519 -10.72 -7.04 -7.94
CA ALA A 519 -11.75 -7.80 -7.24
C ALA A 519 -13.20 -7.57 -7.71
N TYR A 520 -13.98 -8.64 -7.91
CA TYR A 520 -15.40 -8.59 -8.24
C TYR A 520 -16.18 -9.77 -7.63
N SER A 521 -17.33 -9.49 -7.04
CA SER A 521 -18.12 -10.46 -6.28
C SER A 521 -19.55 -10.62 -6.83
N ILE A 522 -20.00 -11.85 -7.04
CA ILE A 522 -21.38 -12.17 -7.44
C ILE A 522 -22.08 -12.89 -6.28
N PHE A 523 -23.30 -12.48 -5.95
CA PHE A 523 -24.13 -13.08 -4.91
C PHE A 523 -25.40 -13.64 -5.54
N LEU A 524 -25.75 -14.88 -5.21
CA LEU A 524 -27.04 -15.45 -5.55
C LEU A 524 -28.01 -15.25 -4.40
N ARG A 525 -29.26 -14.93 -4.75
CA ARG A 525 -30.36 -14.87 -3.81
C ARG A 525 -31.53 -15.72 -4.27
N ALA A 526 -32.04 -16.56 -3.37
CA ALA A 526 -33.21 -17.37 -3.64
C ALA A 526 -34.50 -16.52 -3.67
N SER A 527 -35.41 -16.82 -4.60
CA SER A 527 -36.75 -16.22 -4.71
C SER A 527 -37.83 -17.30 -4.72
N ALA A 528 -38.90 -17.05 -3.96
CA ALA A 528 -40.13 -17.85 -4.01
C ALA A 528 -41.13 -17.37 -5.08
N SER A 529 -40.89 -16.21 -5.71
CA SER A 529 -41.71 -15.70 -6.79
C SER A 529 -41.15 -16.13 -8.15
N SER A 530 -42.01 -16.72 -8.99
CA SER A 530 -41.74 -17.01 -10.41
C SER A 530 -41.77 -15.76 -11.29
N ARG A 531 -42.08 -14.58 -10.73
CA ARG A 531 -42.12 -13.30 -11.44
C ARG A 531 -40.74 -12.62 -11.40
N GLY A 532 -39.85 -13.06 -12.28
CA GLY A 532 -38.69 -12.28 -12.74
C GLY A 532 -37.34 -12.72 -12.18
N ILE A 533 -36.43 -13.06 -13.10
CA ILE A 533 -34.98 -13.18 -12.86
C ILE A 533 -34.42 -11.76 -12.96
N GLY A 534 -34.32 -11.08 -11.81
CA GLY A 534 -33.74 -9.74 -11.69
C GLY A 534 -32.32 -9.78 -11.12
N GLY A 535 -31.61 -8.66 -11.23
CA GLY A 535 -30.31 -8.47 -10.61
C GLY A 535 -30.07 -7.02 -10.18
N ALA A 536 -29.21 -6.82 -9.20
CA ALA A 536 -28.77 -5.50 -8.75
C ALA A 536 -27.25 -5.39 -8.84
N ALA A 537 -26.77 -4.38 -9.56
CA ALA A 537 -25.35 -4.06 -9.62
C ALA A 537 -25.01 -3.02 -8.56
N LEU A 538 -23.93 -3.25 -7.82
CA LEU A 538 -23.30 -2.28 -6.94
C LEU A 538 -21.82 -2.19 -7.27
N LEU A 539 -21.09 -1.31 -6.57
CA LEU A 539 -19.66 -1.15 -6.79
C LEU A 539 -18.96 -2.50 -6.60
N ARG A 540 -18.26 -2.96 -7.65
CA ARG A 540 -17.50 -4.22 -7.66
C ARG A 540 -18.32 -5.47 -7.30
N SER A 541 -19.64 -5.43 -7.39
CA SER A 541 -20.47 -6.59 -7.08
C SER A 541 -21.79 -6.63 -7.84
N PHE A 542 -22.36 -7.83 -7.93
CA PHE A 542 -23.67 -8.06 -8.53
C PHE A 542 -24.45 -9.08 -7.71
N MET A 543 -25.73 -8.81 -7.43
CA MET A 543 -26.65 -9.81 -6.89
C MET A 543 -27.61 -10.28 -7.98
N LEU A 544 -27.80 -11.59 -8.09
CA LEU A 544 -28.68 -12.24 -9.05
C LEU A 544 -29.69 -13.12 -8.32
N ASN A 545 -30.97 -13.01 -8.69
CA ASN A 545 -32.00 -13.91 -8.16
C ASN A 545 -32.13 -15.20 -8.94
N TYR A 546 -32.51 -16.28 -8.25
CA TYR A 546 -32.94 -17.54 -8.86
C TYR A 546 -34.19 -18.11 -8.18
N GLU A 547 -34.92 -18.97 -8.89
CA GLU A 547 -36.13 -19.60 -8.37
C GLU A 547 -35.79 -20.86 -7.55
N LEU A 548 -36.37 -20.97 -6.34
CA LEU A 548 -36.33 -22.20 -5.57
C LEU A 548 -37.15 -23.29 -6.27
N GLY A 549 -36.55 -24.44 -6.56
CA GLY A 549 -37.21 -25.52 -7.31
C GLY A 549 -38.51 -26.05 -6.68
N ASN A 550 -39.33 -26.72 -7.50
CA ASN A 550 -40.62 -27.29 -7.09
C ASN A 550 -40.50 -28.14 -5.80
N GLY A 551 -41.14 -27.69 -4.72
CA GLY A 551 -41.22 -28.41 -3.43
C GLY A 551 -40.52 -27.70 -2.26
N ASN A 552 -39.64 -26.74 -2.52
CA ASN A 552 -39.01 -25.92 -1.48
C ASN A 552 -39.89 -24.70 -1.16
N THR A 553 -40.75 -24.83 -0.17
CA THR A 553 -41.41 -23.66 0.45
C THR A 553 -40.57 -23.20 1.62
N TRP A 554 -40.35 -21.90 1.81
CA TRP A 554 -39.65 -21.33 2.97
C TRP A 554 -40.13 -21.83 4.36
N LYS A 555 -41.33 -22.44 4.44
CA LYS A 555 -41.80 -23.20 5.60
C LYS A 555 -40.90 -24.39 5.99
N SER A 556 -39.97 -24.81 5.15
CA SER A 556 -39.03 -25.91 5.43
C SER A 556 -37.70 -25.46 6.05
N PHE A 557 -37.50 -24.17 6.30
CA PHE A 557 -36.23 -23.60 6.79
C PHE A 557 -36.38 -22.69 7.99
#